data_AF-A0A816SZK6-F1
#
_entry.id   AF-A0A816SZK6-F1
#
_cell.length_a   1.000
_cell.length_b   1.000
_cell.length_c   1.000
_cell.angle_alpha   90.00
_cell.angle_beta   90.00
_cell.angle_gamma   90.00
#
_symmetry.space_group_name_H-M   'P 1'
#
loop_
_entity.id
_entity.type
_entity.pdbx_description
1 polymer ?
#
loop_
_entity_poly.entity_id
_entity_poly.type
_entity_poly.pdbx_seq_one_letter_code
_entity_poly.pdbx_strand_id
1 'polypeptide(L)'
;MEKSLLSECKQSSSLFFFALFNLFHISLGRWVSSARIFLSGFLPLLQHHQRVRNQDQTVITNTEEQEEEDQYDYLSREDAEMVMRSLGLSPDQESDDLQERYSSKEMSSLFEEKEASLEEVKQAFDVFDENRDGFIDAKELRRVLTILGFKEGSYLENCSVMIRSLDGNKDGRIDFNGFVKSFSGKAPKGFKMSISRSKDMRLPLMNLVRLKGTPILEQLYLEERLLRASTDNWCIVNDGTNVPTIVMGMSGKPSQLLEVGPVVKDRIPVIKRFTGGGTVIVDKSTLFVSLICNKGDVPSVQPYPRSVMAWSGSLYGEVFEGVDGFQLRENDYVFGDRKFGGNAQSIIRNRWIHHTSFLWDYNVRNMAYLKLPSKVPQYRLERDHTDFVCRMKDYIERSDFVEKTVKAVGNQFAMKEVNLEDIDSYAKGEHVKSTRLLTMEELREAMSGTAQSA
;
A
#
# COMPACT_ATOMS: atom_id res chain seq x y z
N MET A 1 29.94 37.47 -34.83
CA MET A 1 28.59 36.86 -34.85
C MET A 1 28.55 35.85 -33.71
N GLU A 2 28.83 36.29 -32.49
CA GLU A 2 29.16 35.39 -31.35
C GLU A 2 28.75 35.99 -29.99
N LYS A 3 27.95 37.07 -30.00
CA LYS A 3 27.45 37.74 -28.79
C LYS A 3 25.94 37.63 -28.58
N SER A 4 25.20 36.95 -29.47
CA SER A 4 23.75 36.75 -29.29
C SER A 4 23.35 35.36 -28.77
N LEU A 5 24.28 34.39 -28.66
CA LEU A 5 23.99 33.05 -28.13
C LEU A 5 24.24 32.92 -26.61
N LEU A 6 24.91 33.89 -25.99
CA LEU A 6 25.19 33.89 -24.54
C LEU A 6 24.12 34.62 -23.71
N SER A 7 23.22 35.40 -24.32
CA SER A 7 22.13 36.05 -23.58
C SER A 7 20.87 35.18 -23.46
N GLU A 8 20.64 34.24 -24.38
CA GLU A 8 19.54 33.26 -24.23
C GLU A 8 19.85 32.21 -23.14
N CYS A 9 21.13 31.93 -22.86
CA CYS A 9 21.52 30.99 -21.81
C CYS A 9 21.33 31.54 -20.37
N LYS A 10 21.37 32.86 -20.17
CA LYS A 10 21.15 33.47 -18.85
C LYS A 10 19.68 33.63 -18.47
N GLN A 11 18.78 33.63 -19.46
CA GLN A 11 17.34 33.68 -19.21
C GLN A 11 16.80 32.28 -18.88
N SER A 12 17.40 31.22 -19.42
CA SER A 12 17.11 29.82 -19.04
C SER A 12 17.55 29.50 -17.61
N SER A 13 18.75 29.92 -17.18
CA SER A 13 19.22 29.67 -15.81
C SER A 13 18.42 30.42 -14.74
N SER A 14 17.90 31.62 -15.05
CA SER A 14 17.05 32.37 -14.13
C SER A 14 15.65 31.77 -13.99
N LEU A 15 15.08 31.23 -15.08
CA LEU A 15 13.83 30.47 -15.04
C LEU A 15 14.00 29.11 -14.36
N PHE A 16 15.18 28.49 -14.50
CA PHE A 16 15.55 27.26 -13.81
C PHE A 16 15.74 27.48 -12.31
N PHE A 17 16.41 28.56 -11.90
CA PHE A 17 16.47 28.97 -10.51
C PHE A 17 15.09 29.37 -9.98
N PHE A 18 14.21 30.01 -10.76
CA PHE A 18 12.83 30.30 -10.34
C PHE A 18 11.96 29.03 -10.24
N ALA A 19 12.19 28.03 -11.09
CA ALA A 19 11.55 26.73 -11.01
C ALA A 19 12.02 25.97 -9.77
N LEU A 20 13.33 25.95 -9.50
CA LEU A 20 13.91 25.46 -8.25
C LEU A 20 13.45 26.27 -7.03
N PHE A 21 13.31 27.60 -7.13
CA PHE A 21 12.88 28.49 -6.03
C PHE A 21 11.38 28.31 -5.71
N ASN A 22 10.54 28.04 -6.73
CA ASN A 22 9.14 27.63 -6.52
C ASN A 22 9.01 26.17 -6.06
N LEU A 23 9.93 25.28 -6.46
CA LEU A 23 10.10 23.94 -5.89
C LEU A 23 10.68 23.97 -4.46
N PHE A 24 11.40 25.04 -4.07
CA PHE A 24 12.02 25.18 -2.75
C PHE A 24 10.97 25.31 -1.63
N HIS A 25 9.75 25.75 -1.98
CA HIS A 25 8.63 25.77 -1.04
C HIS A 25 7.97 24.39 -0.83
N ILE A 26 8.30 23.39 -1.67
CA ILE A 26 7.84 22.00 -1.52
C ILE A 26 9.00 21.06 -1.87
N SER A 27 9.72 20.61 -0.83
CA SER A 27 10.32 19.27 -0.76
C SER A 27 11.79 19.04 -1.17
N LEU A 28 12.70 20.00 -1.05
CA LEU A 28 14.14 19.73 -1.26
C LEU A 28 14.65 18.51 -0.44
N GLY A 29 14.21 18.38 0.82
CA GLY A 29 14.54 17.21 1.66
C GLY A 29 13.96 15.89 1.17
N ARG A 30 12.79 15.90 0.51
CA ARG A 30 12.15 14.68 -0.03
C ARG A 30 12.70 14.34 -1.42
N TRP A 31 13.13 15.34 -2.19
CA TRP A 31 13.81 15.17 -3.47
C TRP A 31 15.21 14.57 -3.28
N VAL A 32 16.01 15.08 -2.34
CA VAL A 32 17.32 14.48 -1.99
C VAL A 32 17.14 13.06 -1.46
N SER A 33 16.08 12.81 -0.68
CA SER A 33 15.72 11.45 -0.23
C SER A 33 15.35 10.55 -1.40
N SER A 34 14.56 11.03 -2.36
CA SER A 34 14.17 10.30 -3.57
C SER A 34 15.38 9.97 -4.44
N ALA A 35 16.28 10.93 -4.67
CA ALA A 35 17.53 10.69 -5.40
C ALA A 35 18.44 9.68 -4.68
N ARG A 36 18.50 9.73 -3.34
CA ARG A 36 19.22 8.72 -2.54
C ARG A 36 18.58 7.33 -2.63
N ILE A 37 17.26 7.23 -2.63
CA ILE A 37 16.55 5.95 -2.78
C ILE A 37 16.82 5.36 -4.16
N PHE A 38 16.67 6.17 -5.21
CA PHE A 38 17.01 5.79 -6.59
C PHE A 38 18.44 5.25 -6.67
N LEU A 39 19.43 5.94 -6.05
CA LEU A 39 20.83 5.53 -6.09
C LEU A 39 21.19 4.36 -5.17
N SER A 40 20.51 4.19 -4.04
CA SER A 40 20.78 3.08 -3.10
C SER A 40 20.53 1.70 -3.73
N GLY A 41 19.60 1.62 -4.69
CA GLY A 41 19.36 0.41 -5.50
C GLY A 41 20.52 0.03 -6.43
N PHE A 42 21.40 0.97 -6.75
CA PHE A 42 22.54 0.77 -7.66
C PHE A 42 23.89 0.65 -6.94
N LEU A 43 23.95 0.97 -5.64
CA LEU A 43 25.17 0.90 -4.84
C LEU A 43 25.87 -0.48 -4.91
N PRO A 44 25.15 -1.63 -4.90
CA PRO A 44 25.77 -2.95 -5.04
C PRO A 44 26.32 -3.21 -6.46
N LEU A 45 25.66 -2.68 -7.49
CA LEU A 45 26.05 -2.80 -8.91
C LEU A 45 27.29 -1.96 -9.22
N LEU A 46 27.37 -0.76 -8.67
CA LEU A 46 28.50 0.17 -8.83
C LEU A 46 29.74 -0.32 -8.07
N GLN A 47 29.57 -0.86 -6.86
CA GLN A 47 30.65 -1.51 -6.11
C GLN A 47 31.19 -2.76 -6.82
N HIS A 48 30.32 -3.54 -7.49
CA HIS A 48 30.76 -4.70 -8.26
C HIS A 48 31.52 -4.30 -9.54
N HIS A 49 31.07 -3.26 -10.25
CA HIS A 49 31.74 -2.77 -11.47
C HIS A 49 33.10 -2.09 -11.17
N GLN A 50 33.23 -1.40 -10.03
CA GLN A 50 34.54 -0.93 -9.54
C GLN A 50 35.47 -2.09 -9.15
N ARG A 51 34.93 -3.16 -8.57
CA ARG A 51 35.70 -4.36 -8.18
C ARG A 51 36.17 -5.19 -9.37
N VAL A 52 35.39 -5.26 -10.45
CA VAL A 52 35.78 -5.90 -11.72
C VAL A 52 36.81 -5.04 -12.46
N ARG A 53 36.64 -3.70 -12.49
CA ARG A 53 37.63 -2.77 -13.07
C ARG A 53 39.00 -2.83 -12.35
N ASN A 54 39.00 -3.05 -11.04
CA ASN A 54 40.23 -3.24 -10.25
C ASN A 54 40.87 -4.63 -10.41
N GLN A 55 40.14 -5.63 -10.95
CA GLN A 55 40.67 -6.99 -11.20
C GLN A 55 41.19 -7.15 -12.63
N ASP A 56 40.65 -6.40 -13.60
CA ASP A 56 41.13 -6.40 -15.00
C ASP A 56 42.34 -5.48 -15.23
N GLN A 57 42.89 -4.83 -14.19
CA GLN A 57 44.07 -3.98 -14.28
C GLN A 57 45.40 -4.64 -13.85
N THR A 58 45.39 -5.92 -13.46
CA THR A 58 46.66 -6.66 -13.41
C THR A 58 47.04 -7.09 -14.82
N VAL A 59 47.78 -6.21 -15.52
CA VAL A 59 48.81 -6.44 -16.56
C VAL A 59 48.72 -5.38 -17.69
N ILE A 60 49.68 -4.44 -17.66
CA ILE A 60 50.18 -3.53 -18.74
C ILE A 60 49.26 -2.31 -19.03
N THR A 61 49.65 -1.03 -18.94
CA THR A 61 50.92 -0.29 -18.75
C THR A 61 50.61 1.15 -18.32
N ASN A 62 51.57 1.78 -17.63
CA ASN A 62 51.68 3.21 -17.37
C ASN A 62 51.14 4.11 -18.50
N THR A 63 50.22 5.03 -18.21
CA THR A 63 50.28 6.42 -18.69
C THR A 63 49.44 7.31 -17.76
N GLU A 64 50.00 8.49 -17.48
CA GLU A 64 49.55 9.54 -16.56
C GLU A 64 48.22 10.15 -16.99
N GLU A 65 47.25 10.30 -16.08
CA GLU A 65 46.19 11.30 -16.24
C GLU A 65 45.90 11.99 -14.90
N GLN A 66 45.84 13.32 -14.99
CA GLN A 66 45.95 14.30 -13.92
C GLN A 66 44.69 14.36 -13.05
N GLU A 67 44.89 14.44 -11.74
CA GLU A 67 43.85 14.79 -10.76
C GLU A 67 43.63 16.31 -10.78
N GLU A 68 42.46 16.76 -11.25
CA GLU A 68 41.95 18.12 -10.97
C GLU A 68 41.12 18.06 -9.68
N GLU A 69 41.65 18.67 -8.61
CA GLU A 69 40.91 19.00 -7.39
C GLU A 69 39.97 20.17 -7.68
N ASP A 70 38.66 19.99 -7.48
CA ASP A 70 37.71 21.11 -7.36
C ASP A 70 37.04 21.13 -5.97
N GLN A 71 37.09 22.33 -5.41
CA GLN A 71 36.80 22.78 -4.06
C GLN A 71 35.29 22.92 -3.80
N TYR A 72 34.75 22.25 -2.77
CA TYR A 72 33.34 22.40 -2.36
C TYR A 72 33.17 23.28 -1.12
N ASP A 73 32.24 24.23 -1.24
CA ASP A 73 31.80 25.21 -0.24
C ASP A 73 30.79 24.58 0.74
N TYR A 74 30.99 24.77 2.05
CA TYR A 74 30.11 24.24 3.11
C TYR A 74 29.15 25.33 3.60
N LEU A 75 27.84 25.04 3.61
CA LEU A 75 26.77 25.92 4.12
C LEU A 75 27.04 26.38 5.57
N SER A 76 26.83 27.68 5.84
CA SER A 76 27.15 28.29 7.14
C SER A 76 26.07 28.04 8.19
N ARG A 77 26.46 28.19 9.46
CA ARG A 77 25.60 27.92 10.63
C ARG A 77 24.36 28.82 10.66
N GLU A 78 24.49 30.03 10.13
CA GLU A 78 23.44 31.03 10.05
C GLU A 78 22.32 30.60 9.08
N ASP A 79 22.67 29.91 7.99
CA ASP A 79 21.71 29.35 7.03
C ASP A 79 20.89 28.22 7.65
N ALA A 80 21.51 27.41 8.52
CA ALA A 80 20.82 26.35 9.25
C ALA A 80 19.86 26.89 10.33
N GLU A 81 20.23 27.98 11.00
CA GLU A 81 19.39 28.63 12.02
C GLU A 81 18.15 29.32 11.40
N MET A 82 18.28 29.86 10.18
CA MET A 82 17.18 30.45 9.45
C MET A 82 16.09 29.41 9.11
N VAL A 83 16.49 28.20 8.69
CA VAL A 83 15.59 27.10 8.36
C VAL A 83 14.83 26.58 9.60
N MET A 84 15.49 26.52 10.76
CA MET A 84 14.84 26.08 12.00
C MET A 84 13.75 27.06 12.48
N ARG A 85 13.98 28.37 12.31
CA ARG A 85 13.01 29.41 12.65
C ARG A 85 11.77 29.37 11.74
N SER A 86 11.95 29.03 10.47
CA SER A 86 10.86 28.90 9.48
C SER A 86 10.02 27.62 9.64
N LEU A 87 10.53 26.60 10.35
CA LEU A 87 9.82 25.36 10.67
C LEU A 87 8.99 25.43 11.97
N GLY A 88 8.89 26.61 12.59
CA GLY A 88 8.07 26.82 13.80
C GLY A 88 8.69 26.28 15.09
N LEU A 89 9.99 26.00 15.08
CA LEU A 89 10.74 25.56 16.26
C LEU A 89 11.48 26.78 16.84
N SER A 90 10.76 27.69 17.51
CA SER A 90 11.42 28.71 18.32
C SER A 90 11.81 28.13 19.68
N PRO A 91 13.01 28.42 20.20
CA PRO A 91 13.33 28.17 21.58
C PRO A 91 12.76 29.33 22.41
N ASP A 92 11.52 29.18 22.88
CA ASP A 92 10.95 30.17 23.79
C ASP A 92 11.39 29.85 25.23
N GLN A 93 11.88 30.91 25.88
CA GLN A 93 12.50 30.88 27.19
C GLN A 93 11.46 30.72 28.33
N GLU A 94 11.87 29.95 29.34
CA GLU A 94 11.50 30.01 30.76
C GLU A 94 10.06 29.64 31.18
N SER A 95 9.88 28.40 31.65
CA SER A 95 9.45 28.13 33.05
C SER A 95 9.55 26.64 33.39
N ASP A 96 10.01 26.38 34.62
CA ASP A 96 10.49 25.13 35.21
C ASP A 96 9.58 23.89 35.14
N ASP A 97 10.26 22.74 35.23
CA ASP A 97 9.81 21.36 35.36
C ASP A 97 9.22 20.68 34.11
N LEU A 98 10.09 19.99 33.36
CA LEU A 98 9.97 18.57 33.03
C LEU A 98 11.29 18.05 32.42
N GLN A 99 12.02 17.25 33.21
CA GLN A 99 13.05 16.34 32.70
C GLN A 99 12.35 15.28 31.84
N GLU A 100 12.74 15.14 30.57
CA GLU A 100 13.50 13.97 30.09
C GLU A 100 13.87 14.09 28.61
N ARG A 101 15.05 13.56 28.30
CA ARG A 101 15.73 13.62 27.01
C ARG A 101 14.87 12.95 25.93
N TYR A 102 14.60 13.65 24.83
CA TYR A 102 14.15 12.99 23.61
C TYR A 102 15.21 11.96 23.19
N SER A 103 14.83 10.69 23.24
CA SER A 103 15.69 9.58 22.86
C SER A 103 15.97 9.68 21.36
N SER A 104 17.17 9.28 20.93
CA SER A 104 17.53 9.14 19.51
C SER A 104 16.56 8.26 18.70
N LYS A 105 15.71 7.48 19.38
CA LYS A 105 14.60 6.73 18.79
C LYS A 105 13.39 7.59 18.38
N GLU A 106 13.12 8.71 19.06
CA GLU A 106 11.93 9.55 18.76
C GLU A 106 12.19 10.58 17.65
N MET A 107 13.43 11.05 17.50
CA MET A 107 13.84 11.83 16.31
C MET A 107 13.95 10.99 15.04
N SER A 108 14.25 9.68 15.17
CA SER A 108 14.25 8.76 14.02
C SER A 108 12.83 8.43 13.52
N SER A 109 11.80 8.53 14.38
CA SER A 109 10.40 8.39 13.97
C SER A 109 9.80 9.64 13.30
N LEU A 110 10.46 10.80 13.40
CA LEU A 110 10.04 12.04 12.73
C LEU A 110 10.51 12.12 11.26
N PHE A 111 11.48 11.27 10.88
CA PHE A 111 11.87 11.02 9.50
C PHE A 111 11.56 9.57 9.10
N GLU A 112 10.37 9.07 9.44
CA GLU A 112 9.85 7.87 8.77
C GLU A 112 9.82 8.14 7.26
N GLU A 113 10.68 7.43 6.53
CA GLU A 113 10.84 7.46 5.08
C GLU A 113 9.49 7.18 4.40
N LYS A 114 8.74 8.26 4.16
CA LYS A 114 7.51 8.24 3.37
C LYS A 114 7.90 7.93 1.93
N GLU A 115 7.58 6.73 1.45
CA GLU A 115 7.75 6.35 0.03
C GLU A 115 7.18 7.48 -0.85
N ALA A 116 7.98 7.90 -1.85
CA ALA A 116 7.61 9.01 -2.73
C ALA A 116 6.29 8.71 -3.46
N SER A 117 5.35 9.65 -3.45
CA SER A 117 4.09 9.49 -4.19
C SER A 117 4.34 9.40 -5.69
N LEU A 118 3.38 8.88 -6.46
CA LEU A 118 3.51 8.81 -7.92
C LEU A 118 3.71 10.20 -8.53
N GLU A 119 3.06 11.22 -7.98
CA GLU A 119 3.24 12.62 -8.35
C GLU A 119 4.66 13.12 -8.06
N GLU A 120 5.26 12.70 -6.94
CA GLU A 120 6.65 13.05 -6.58
C GLU A 120 7.67 12.34 -7.48
N VAL A 121 7.42 11.07 -7.81
CA VAL A 121 8.25 10.31 -8.76
C VAL A 121 8.15 10.88 -10.18
N LYS A 122 6.96 11.38 -10.57
CA LYS A 122 6.76 12.07 -11.84
C LYS A 122 7.49 13.41 -11.89
N GLN A 123 7.38 14.21 -10.83
CA GLN A 123 8.14 15.46 -10.73
C GLN A 123 9.65 15.20 -10.76
N ALA A 124 10.12 14.12 -10.15
CA ALA A 124 11.53 13.72 -10.25
C ALA A 124 11.89 13.32 -11.69
N PHE A 125 11.05 12.56 -12.39
CA PHE A 125 11.29 12.20 -13.79
C PHE A 125 11.40 13.43 -14.69
N ASP A 126 10.49 14.39 -14.54
CA ASP A 126 10.47 15.64 -15.32
C ASP A 126 11.71 16.53 -15.07
N VAL A 127 12.44 16.31 -13.97
CA VAL A 127 13.71 16.99 -13.67
C VAL A 127 14.91 16.28 -14.31
N PHE A 128 14.85 14.95 -14.45
CA PHE A 128 15.87 14.18 -15.14
C PHE A 128 15.75 14.31 -16.66
N ASP A 129 14.53 14.24 -17.21
CA ASP A 129 14.21 14.42 -18.64
C ASP A 129 14.15 15.92 -19.00
N GLU A 130 15.33 16.52 -19.19
CA GLU A 130 15.48 17.95 -19.47
C GLU A 130 14.88 18.34 -20.83
N ASN A 131 15.06 17.48 -21.83
CA ASN A 131 14.60 17.73 -23.19
C ASN A 131 13.10 17.43 -23.38
N ARG A 132 12.46 16.80 -22.39
CA ARG A 132 11.04 16.38 -22.35
C ARG A 132 10.64 15.45 -23.47
N ASP A 133 11.56 14.60 -23.91
CA ASP A 133 11.30 13.58 -24.93
C ASP A 133 10.61 12.33 -24.35
N GLY A 134 10.41 12.30 -23.03
CA GLY A 134 9.77 11.21 -22.31
C GLY A 134 10.75 10.12 -21.89
N PHE A 135 12.05 10.33 -22.07
CA PHE A 135 13.11 9.39 -21.75
C PHE A 135 14.28 10.09 -21.04
N ILE A 136 15.03 9.33 -20.23
CA ILE A 136 16.25 9.83 -19.60
C ILE A 136 17.45 9.14 -20.24
N ASP A 137 18.32 9.93 -20.86
CA ASP A 137 19.55 9.45 -21.47
C ASP A 137 20.77 9.52 -20.52
N ALA A 138 21.91 8.96 -20.97
CA ALA A 138 23.12 8.87 -20.14
C ALA A 138 23.71 10.24 -19.78
N LYS A 139 23.51 11.26 -20.62
CA LYS A 139 24.02 12.62 -20.38
C LYS A 139 23.12 13.35 -19.39
N GLU A 140 21.81 13.17 -19.50
CA GLU A 140 20.81 13.70 -18.58
C GLU A 140 20.95 13.12 -17.18
N LEU A 141 21.12 11.80 -17.07
CA LEU A 141 21.41 11.13 -15.81
C LEU A 141 22.72 11.63 -15.19
N ARG A 142 23.80 11.74 -15.98
CA ARG A 142 25.11 12.22 -15.52
C ARG A 142 25.02 13.62 -14.91
N ARG A 143 24.37 14.54 -15.63
CA ARG A 143 24.23 15.94 -15.23
C ARG A 143 23.57 16.07 -13.85
N VAL A 144 22.46 15.35 -13.64
CA VAL A 144 21.74 15.39 -12.36
C VAL A 144 22.58 14.81 -11.23
N LEU A 145 23.34 13.73 -11.47
CA LEU A 145 24.23 13.14 -10.47
C LEU A 145 25.40 14.04 -10.09
N THR A 146 25.96 14.78 -11.05
CA THR A 146 27.01 15.77 -10.79
C THR A 146 26.49 16.94 -9.96
N ILE A 147 25.30 17.46 -10.26
CA ILE A 147 24.66 18.56 -9.50
C ILE A 147 24.37 18.14 -8.05
N LEU A 148 24.05 16.86 -7.84
CA LEU A 148 23.77 16.28 -6.52
C LEU A 148 25.02 15.94 -5.69
N GLY A 149 26.22 16.12 -6.24
CA GLY A 149 27.48 15.84 -5.55
C GLY A 149 27.86 14.35 -5.46
N PHE A 150 27.28 13.49 -6.30
CA PHE A 150 27.62 12.06 -6.35
C PHE A 150 28.81 11.79 -7.28
N LYS A 151 29.89 11.21 -6.75
CA LYS A 151 31.12 10.87 -7.49
C LYS A 151 30.90 9.79 -8.55
N GLU A 152 29.79 9.06 -8.45
CA GLU A 152 29.36 8.00 -9.35
C GLU A 152 28.96 8.56 -10.74
N GLY A 153 28.52 9.83 -10.80
CA GLY A 153 28.21 10.56 -12.03
C GLY A 153 29.42 11.18 -12.73
N SER A 154 30.64 11.04 -12.20
CA SER A 154 31.82 11.68 -12.81
C SER A 154 32.16 11.12 -14.20
N TYR A 155 31.82 9.86 -14.49
CA TYR A 155 32.12 9.18 -15.74
C TYR A 155 30.84 8.73 -16.47
N LEU A 156 30.72 9.06 -17.77
CA LEU A 156 29.56 8.73 -18.60
C LEU A 156 29.32 7.22 -18.76
N GLU A 157 30.39 6.42 -18.73
CA GLU A 157 30.33 4.96 -18.81
C GLU A 157 29.54 4.35 -17.64
N ASN A 158 29.67 4.92 -16.43
CA ASN A 158 28.94 4.44 -15.25
C ASN A 158 27.44 4.72 -15.39
N CYS A 159 27.08 5.90 -15.92
CA CYS A 159 25.68 6.25 -16.20
C CYS A 159 25.07 5.34 -17.27
N SER A 160 25.86 4.96 -18.28
CA SER A 160 25.44 4.02 -19.33
C SER A 160 25.19 2.61 -18.77
N VAL A 161 25.98 2.16 -17.80
CA VAL A 161 25.76 0.89 -17.08
C VAL A 161 24.49 0.94 -16.24
N MET A 162 24.23 2.07 -15.55
CA MET A 162 23.01 2.27 -14.77
C MET A 162 21.76 2.25 -15.66
N ILE A 163 21.80 2.92 -16.82
CA ILE A 163 20.69 2.93 -17.78
C ILE A 163 20.43 1.53 -18.32
N ARG A 164 21.46 0.81 -18.77
CA ARG A 164 21.31 -0.56 -19.30
C ARG A 164 20.61 -1.52 -18.34
N SER A 165 20.69 -1.23 -17.04
CA SER A 165 20.10 -2.05 -15.99
C SER A 165 18.58 -1.83 -15.86
N LEU A 166 18.06 -0.67 -16.25
CA LEU A 166 16.63 -0.32 -16.22
C LEU A 166 15.98 -0.27 -17.61
N ASP A 167 16.79 -0.24 -18.66
CA ASP A 167 16.42 -0.20 -20.06
C ASP A 167 15.82 -1.55 -20.52
N GLY A 168 14.48 -1.63 -20.46
CA GLY A 168 13.73 -2.85 -20.77
C GLY A 168 13.61 -3.16 -22.26
N ASN A 169 13.69 -2.14 -23.13
CA ASN A 169 13.57 -2.25 -24.58
C ASN A 169 14.93 -2.19 -25.31
N LYS A 170 16.03 -1.96 -24.57
CA LYS A 170 17.42 -1.89 -25.03
C LYS A 170 17.70 -0.74 -26.00
N ASP A 171 17.00 0.39 -25.83
CA ASP A 171 17.17 1.57 -26.67
C ASP A 171 18.24 2.55 -26.13
N GLY A 172 18.85 2.23 -24.99
CA GLY A 172 19.88 3.03 -24.34
C GLY A 172 19.33 4.20 -23.53
N ARG A 173 18.02 4.20 -23.21
CA ARG A 173 17.35 5.25 -22.43
C ARG A 173 16.42 4.65 -21.37
N ILE A 174 15.99 5.46 -20.40
CA ILE A 174 15.03 5.05 -19.37
C ILE A 174 13.69 5.74 -19.62
N ASP A 175 12.64 4.96 -19.85
CA ASP A 175 11.26 5.46 -19.91
C ASP A 175 10.68 5.68 -18.49
N PHE A 176 9.57 6.42 -18.40
CA PHE A 176 8.92 6.70 -17.11
C PHE A 176 8.63 5.44 -16.28
N ASN A 177 8.25 4.34 -16.94
CA ASN A 177 7.98 3.07 -16.27
C ASN A 177 9.25 2.41 -15.72
N GLY A 178 10.36 2.46 -16.47
CA GLY A 178 11.69 2.06 -16.01
C GLY A 178 12.17 2.90 -14.82
N PHE A 179 11.92 4.21 -14.85
CA PHE A 179 12.25 5.12 -13.76
C PHE A 179 11.43 4.82 -12.49
N VAL A 180 10.12 4.59 -12.59
CA VAL A 180 9.29 4.19 -11.44
C VAL A 180 9.77 2.87 -10.83
N LYS A 181 10.21 1.90 -11.66
CA LYS A 181 10.75 0.62 -11.17
C LYS A 181 12.00 0.81 -10.30
N SER A 182 12.86 1.77 -10.59
CA SER A 182 14.03 2.07 -9.74
C SER A 182 13.67 2.59 -8.35
N PHE A 183 12.56 3.31 -8.17
CA PHE A 183 12.09 3.74 -6.84
C PHE A 183 11.42 2.61 -6.05
N SER A 184 11.07 1.50 -6.71
CA SER A 184 10.45 0.32 -6.07
C SER A 184 11.44 -0.73 -5.55
N GLY A 185 12.76 -0.44 -5.58
CA GLY A 185 13.77 -1.22 -4.87
C GLY A 185 14.05 -2.63 -5.42
N LYS A 186 13.85 -2.89 -6.71
CA LYS A 186 14.25 -4.16 -7.34
C LYS A 186 15.47 -3.98 -8.24
N ALA A 187 16.62 -4.46 -7.78
CA ALA A 187 17.83 -4.54 -8.60
C ALA A 187 17.61 -5.47 -9.83
N PRO A 188 18.11 -5.11 -11.02
CA PRO A 188 17.93 -5.90 -12.23
C PRO A 188 18.93 -7.06 -12.31
N LYS A 189 18.42 -8.27 -12.62
CA LYS A 189 19.23 -9.47 -12.83
C LYS A 189 19.53 -9.68 -14.31
N GLY A 190 20.81 -9.67 -14.66
CA GLY A 190 21.36 -10.11 -15.93
C GLY A 190 22.69 -10.84 -15.73
N PHE A 191 22.66 -12.06 -15.18
CA PHE A 191 23.74 -13.03 -15.34
C PHE A 191 23.11 -14.41 -15.52
N LYS A 192 23.49 -15.11 -16.59
CA LYS A 192 22.88 -16.36 -17.07
C LYS A 192 22.77 -17.41 -15.95
N MET A 193 21.64 -18.10 -15.89
CA MET A 193 21.61 -19.48 -15.44
C MET A 193 20.85 -20.33 -16.45
N SER A 194 21.58 -21.29 -17.00
CA SER A 194 21.05 -22.56 -17.50
C SER A 194 19.87 -23.04 -16.68
N ILE A 195 18.89 -23.65 -17.34
CA ILE A 195 17.82 -24.41 -16.70
C ILE A 195 18.48 -25.50 -15.84
N SER A 196 18.63 -25.23 -14.55
CA SER A 196 18.88 -26.23 -13.52
C SER A 196 17.69 -26.16 -12.56
N ARG A 197 16.68 -26.99 -12.86
CA ARG A 197 15.66 -27.41 -11.90
C ARG A 197 16.39 -27.95 -10.65
N SER A 198 16.27 -27.26 -9.52
CA SER A 198 16.16 -27.83 -8.15
C SER A 198 16.62 -26.82 -7.07
N LYS A 199 15.68 -26.10 -6.49
CA LYS A 199 15.63 -25.82 -5.04
C LYS A 199 14.17 -25.99 -4.65
N ASP A 200 13.90 -26.85 -3.66
CA ASP A 200 12.55 -27.16 -3.17
C ASP A 200 11.76 -25.88 -2.85
N MET A 201 10.89 -25.44 -3.77
CA MET A 201 9.90 -24.39 -3.50
C MET A 201 8.63 -25.08 -2.98
N ARG A 202 8.58 -25.36 -1.69
CA ARG A 202 7.29 -25.63 -1.05
C ARG A 202 6.54 -24.31 -0.95
N LEU A 203 5.33 -24.25 -1.50
CA LEU A 203 4.43 -23.10 -1.31
C LEU A 203 4.23 -22.85 0.19
N PRO A 204 4.09 -21.58 0.64
CA PRO A 204 3.76 -21.29 2.02
C PRO A 204 2.46 -21.97 2.42
N LEU A 205 2.36 -22.41 3.67
CA LEU A 205 1.18 -23.10 4.16
C LEU A 205 0.04 -22.11 4.38
N MET A 206 -1.18 -22.50 4.01
CA MET A 206 -2.43 -21.81 4.30
C MET A 206 -3.40 -22.77 5.00
N ASN A 207 -3.74 -22.48 6.25
CA ASN A 207 -4.75 -23.21 6.97
C ASN A 207 -6.14 -22.79 6.48
N LEU A 208 -6.93 -23.74 6.03
CA LEU A 208 -8.29 -23.54 5.55
C LEU A 208 -9.29 -23.94 6.62
N VAL A 209 -10.22 -23.02 6.93
CA VAL A 209 -11.34 -23.27 7.84
C VAL A 209 -12.63 -23.04 7.08
N ARG A 210 -13.49 -24.06 7.04
CA ARG A 210 -14.80 -24.00 6.40
C ARG A 210 -15.89 -23.94 7.45
N LEU A 211 -16.66 -22.87 7.41
CA LEU A 211 -17.77 -22.56 8.29
C LEU A 211 -19.08 -22.56 7.49
N LYS A 212 -20.18 -22.90 8.14
CA LYS A 212 -21.50 -22.89 7.52
C LYS A 212 -22.53 -22.37 8.50
N GLY A 213 -23.10 -21.19 8.19
CA GLY A 213 -24.10 -20.54 9.04
C GLY A 213 -23.55 -20.08 10.39
N THR A 214 -22.23 -20.05 10.58
CA THR A 214 -21.61 -19.63 11.84
C THR A 214 -21.98 -18.16 12.12
N PRO A 215 -22.37 -17.80 13.36
CA PRO A 215 -22.63 -16.41 13.72
C PRO A 215 -21.44 -15.50 13.38
N ILE A 216 -21.70 -14.39 12.69
CA ILE A 216 -20.64 -13.49 12.24
C ILE A 216 -19.81 -12.93 13.41
N LEU A 217 -20.40 -12.80 14.60
CA LEU A 217 -19.68 -12.40 15.80
C LEU A 217 -18.59 -13.41 16.17
N GLU A 218 -18.90 -14.71 16.13
CA GLU A 218 -17.95 -15.79 16.45
C GLU A 218 -16.83 -15.83 15.42
N GLN A 219 -17.15 -15.68 14.14
CA GLN A 219 -16.15 -15.58 13.08
C GLN A 219 -15.22 -14.38 13.27
N LEU A 220 -15.75 -13.20 13.62
CA LEU A 220 -14.92 -12.01 13.86
C LEU A 220 -14.01 -12.17 15.08
N TYR A 221 -14.46 -12.85 16.14
CA TYR A 221 -13.59 -13.21 17.27
C TYR A 221 -12.48 -14.17 16.85
N LEU A 222 -12.81 -15.15 16.02
CA LEU A 222 -11.84 -16.08 15.46
C LEU A 222 -10.79 -15.36 14.61
N GLU A 223 -11.22 -14.49 13.70
CA GLU A 223 -10.35 -13.68 12.84
C GLU A 223 -9.40 -12.80 13.65
N GLU A 224 -9.92 -12.06 14.63
CA GLU A 224 -9.12 -11.17 15.47
C GLU A 224 -8.08 -11.96 16.27
N ARG A 225 -8.49 -13.10 16.83
CA ARG A 225 -7.60 -14.00 17.56
C ARG A 225 -6.49 -14.56 16.67
N LEU A 226 -6.83 -15.05 15.48
CA LEU A 226 -5.84 -15.60 14.55
C LEU A 226 -4.87 -14.54 14.03
N LEU A 227 -5.36 -13.32 13.77
CA LEU A 227 -4.49 -12.21 13.36
C LEU A 227 -3.49 -11.82 14.46
N ARG A 228 -3.95 -11.77 15.72
CA ARG A 228 -3.15 -11.23 16.84
C ARG A 228 -2.31 -12.28 17.58
N ALA A 229 -2.74 -13.54 17.59
CA ALA A 229 -2.16 -14.58 18.44
C ALA A 229 -1.68 -15.83 17.69
N SER A 230 -1.78 -15.88 16.35
CA SER A 230 -1.19 -16.93 15.50
C SER A 230 -0.14 -16.35 14.55
N THR A 231 0.80 -17.19 14.12
CA THR A 231 1.83 -16.88 13.10
C THR A 231 1.53 -17.48 11.73
N ASP A 232 0.52 -18.34 11.63
CA ASP A 232 0.21 -19.10 10.41
C ASP A 232 -0.74 -18.34 9.48
N ASN A 233 -0.70 -18.60 8.18
CA ASN A 233 -1.68 -18.04 7.24
C ASN A 233 -3.02 -18.77 7.35
N TRP A 234 -4.11 -18.01 7.20
CA TRP A 234 -5.48 -18.54 7.30
C TRP A 234 -6.36 -18.09 6.14
N CYS A 235 -7.12 -19.03 5.60
CA CYS A 235 -8.24 -18.80 4.71
C CYS A 235 -9.49 -19.31 5.43
N ILE A 236 -10.39 -18.40 5.78
CA ILE A 236 -11.64 -18.73 6.47
C ILE A 236 -12.77 -18.45 5.52
N VAL A 237 -13.58 -19.46 5.22
CA VAL A 237 -14.77 -19.33 4.37
C VAL A 237 -15.99 -19.65 5.21
N ASN A 238 -16.94 -18.72 5.29
CA ASN A 238 -18.22 -18.95 5.97
C ASN A 238 -19.39 -18.78 5.00
N ASP A 239 -20.14 -19.87 4.80
CA ASP A 239 -21.36 -19.86 3.99
C ASP A 239 -22.55 -19.40 4.83
N GLY A 240 -22.78 -18.08 4.83
CA GLY A 240 -23.91 -17.47 5.53
C GLY A 240 -23.69 -17.25 7.01
N THR A 241 -24.54 -16.41 7.59
CA THR A 241 -24.73 -16.33 9.04
C THR A 241 -26.20 -16.53 9.40
N ASN A 242 -26.47 -17.12 10.55
CA ASN A 242 -27.81 -17.59 10.91
C ASN A 242 -28.83 -16.47 11.18
N VAL A 243 -28.39 -15.28 11.62
CA VAL A 243 -29.27 -14.15 11.96
C VAL A 243 -28.84 -12.86 11.24
N PRO A 244 -29.79 -12.06 10.71
CA PRO A 244 -29.49 -10.74 10.19
C PRO A 244 -28.77 -9.89 11.24
N THR A 245 -27.56 -9.43 10.91
CA THR A 245 -26.67 -8.75 11.83
C THR A 245 -26.03 -7.56 11.15
N ILE A 246 -25.99 -6.41 11.82
CA ILE A 246 -25.30 -5.22 11.34
C ILE A 246 -23.85 -5.27 11.83
N VAL A 247 -22.91 -5.11 10.91
CA VAL A 247 -21.47 -5.10 11.19
C VAL A 247 -20.88 -3.74 10.79
N MET A 248 -20.43 -3.00 11.79
CA MET A 248 -19.86 -1.65 11.67
C MET A 248 -18.35 -1.69 11.84
N GLY A 249 -17.62 -0.82 11.13
CA GLY A 249 -16.20 -0.61 11.38
C GLY A 249 -15.96 -0.01 12.78
N MET A 250 -14.74 -0.20 13.33
CA MET A 250 -14.39 0.21 14.70
C MET A 250 -14.79 1.65 15.06
N SER A 251 -14.56 2.60 14.13
CA SER A 251 -14.83 4.03 14.35
C SER A 251 -16.28 4.44 14.07
N GLY A 252 -17.13 3.51 13.64
CA GLY A 252 -18.52 3.78 13.30
C GLY A 252 -19.35 4.22 14.51
N LYS A 253 -20.21 5.22 14.30
CA LYS A 253 -21.18 5.70 15.29
C LYS A 253 -22.59 5.29 14.87
N PRO A 254 -23.36 4.57 15.72
CA PRO A 254 -24.70 4.08 15.35
C PRO A 254 -25.64 5.18 14.85
N SER A 255 -25.67 6.33 15.53
CA SER A 255 -26.53 7.47 15.16
C SER A 255 -26.27 8.03 13.76
N GLN A 256 -25.04 7.92 13.26
CA GLN A 256 -24.63 8.42 11.95
C GLN A 256 -24.87 7.40 10.82
N LEU A 257 -24.90 6.12 11.14
CA LEU A 257 -24.82 5.04 10.15
C LEU A 257 -26.09 4.18 10.09
N LEU A 258 -26.92 4.21 11.14
CA LEU A 258 -28.08 3.33 11.28
C LEU A 258 -29.37 4.13 11.46
N GLU A 259 -30.46 3.56 10.96
CA GLU A 259 -31.81 3.90 11.40
C GLU A 259 -32.08 3.24 12.76
N VAL A 260 -31.62 3.90 13.82
CA VAL A 260 -31.53 3.31 15.17
C VAL A 260 -32.89 2.86 15.72
N GLY A 261 -33.97 3.61 15.44
CA GLY A 261 -35.33 3.27 15.90
C GLY A 261 -35.79 1.90 15.41
N PRO A 262 -35.84 1.66 14.08
CA PRO A 262 -36.10 0.33 13.50
C PRO A 262 -35.16 -0.76 14.01
N VAL A 263 -33.85 -0.49 14.11
CA VAL A 263 -32.85 -1.46 14.61
C VAL A 263 -33.18 -1.93 16.03
N VAL A 264 -33.51 -1.00 16.94
CA VAL A 264 -33.87 -1.31 18.33
C VAL A 264 -35.21 -2.05 18.41
N LYS A 265 -36.21 -1.59 17.64
CA LYS A 265 -37.55 -2.20 17.61
C LYS A 265 -37.49 -3.66 17.17
N ASP A 266 -36.75 -3.94 16.10
CA ASP A 266 -36.67 -5.27 15.50
C ASP A 266 -35.57 -6.13 16.14
N ARG A 267 -34.83 -5.57 17.11
CA ARG A 267 -33.76 -6.23 17.86
C ARG A 267 -32.65 -6.79 16.99
N ILE A 268 -32.26 -6.04 15.96
CA ILE A 268 -31.15 -6.41 15.08
C ILE A 268 -29.82 -6.29 15.83
N PRO A 269 -29.01 -7.36 15.94
CA PRO A 269 -27.69 -7.28 16.56
C PRO A 269 -26.78 -6.31 15.81
N VAL A 270 -26.02 -5.50 16.55
CA VAL A 270 -25.05 -4.56 15.98
C VAL A 270 -23.67 -4.83 16.55
N ILE A 271 -22.70 -5.10 15.68
CA ILE A 271 -21.33 -5.44 16.03
C ILE A 271 -20.41 -4.30 15.60
N LYS A 272 -19.47 -3.90 16.46
CA LYS A 272 -18.26 -3.19 16.04
C LYS A 272 -17.17 -4.23 15.80
N ARG A 273 -16.72 -4.37 14.55
CA ARG A 273 -15.63 -5.28 14.19
C ARG A 273 -14.28 -4.59 14.44
N PHE A 274 -13.22 -5.38 14.65
CA PHE A 274 -11.84 -4.92 14.88
C PHE A 274 -11.13 -4.29 13.66
N THR A 275 -11.78 -4.21 12.51
CA THR A 275 -11.26 -3.55 11.28
C THR A 275 -11.97 -2.22 11.03
N GLY A 276 -11.34 -1.35 10.24
CA GLY A 276 -11.96 -0.10 9.77
C GLY A 276 -12.97 -0.32 8.65
N GLY A 277 -13.44 0.77 8.04
CA GLY A 277 -14.29 0.74 6.84
C GLY A 277 -15.80 0.89 7.12
N GLY A 278 -16.60 0.60 6.11
CA GLY A 278 -18.05 0.88 6.11
C GLY A 278 -18.89 -0.04 7.00
N THR A 279 -20.19 0.22 7.00
CA THR A 279 -21.20 -0.60 7.67
C THR A 279 -21.94 -1.46 6.66
N VAL A 280 -22.20 -2.71 7.03
CA VAL A 280 -22.98 -3.65 6.23
C VAL A 280 -24.01 -4.34 7.11
N ILE A 281 -25.10 -4.81 6.51
CA ILE A 281 -25.97 -5.81 7.11
C ILE A 281 -25.76 -7.13 6.41
N VAL A 282 -25.65 -8.20 7.19
CA VAL A 282 -25.30 -9.54 6.69
C VAL A 282 -26.26 -10.58 7.24
N ASP A 283 -26.49 -11.64 6.49
CA ASP A 283 -27.41 -12.73 6.86
C ASP A 283 -26.99 -14.06 6.19
N LYS A 284 -27.89 -15.04 6.13
CA LYS A 284 -27.66 -16.35 5.48
C LYS A 284 -27.33 -16.24 3.98
N SER A 285 -27.60 -15.08 3.40
CA SER A 285 -27.38 -14.70 2.01
C SER A 285 -26.08 -13.92 1.81
N THR A 286 -25.21 -13.88 2.81
CA THR A 286 -23.87 -13.31 2.70
C THR A 286 -22.82 -14.41 2.77
N LEU A 287 -21.91 -14.47 1.81
CA LEU A 287 -20.72 -15.33 1.89
C LEU A 287 -19.56 -14.52 2.45
N PHE A 288 -18.75 -15.12 3.32
CA PHE A 288 -17.59 -14.45 3.90
C PHE A 288 -16.31 -15.19 3.53
N VAL A 289 -15.29 -14.44 3.14
CA VAL A 289 -13.94 -14.96 2.94
C VAL A 289 -12.95 -14.05 3.65
N SER A 290 -12.12 -14.62 4.51
CA SER A 290 -11.11 -13.91 5.27
C SER A 290 -9.74 -14.52 5.02
N LEU A 291 -8.81 -13.70 4.56
CA LEU A 291 -7.43 -14.06 4.22
C LEU A 291 -6.50 -13.38 5.21
N ILE A 292 -5.85 -14.16 6.07
CA ILE A 292 -4.82 -13.70 7.02
C ILE A 292 -3.47 -14.16 6.49
N CYS A 293 -2.59 -13.23 6.14
CA CYS A 293 -1.33 -13.54 5.48
C CYS A 293 -0.13 -12.88 6.16
N ASN A 294 1.00 -13.61 6.18
CA ASN A 294 2.31 -13.06 6.49
C ASN A 294 2.85 -12.28 5.29
N LYS A 295 3.46 -11.11 5.54
CA LYS A 295 4.17 -10.33 4.52
C LYS A 295 5.23 -11.16 3.80
N GLY A 296 5.95 -12.01 4.53
CA GLY A 296 7.02 -12.86 3.98
C GLY A 296 6.53 -13.95 3.03
N ASP A 297 5.29 -14.41 3.20
CA ASP A 297 4.70 -15.48 2.39
C ASP A 297 4.03 -14.94 1.12
N VAL A 298 3.82 -13.62 1.05
CA VAL A 298 3.27 -12.92 -0.12
C VAL A 298 4.17 -11.73 -0.48
N PRO A 299 5.41 -11.97 -0.96
CA PRO A 299 6.45 -10.94 -1.08
C PRO A 299 6.14 -9.84 -2.10
N SER A 300 5.17 -10.07 -2.99
CA SER A 300 4.66 -9.06 -3.94
C SER A 300 3.68 -8.06 -3.30
N VAL A 301 3.21 -8.33 -2.08
CA VAL A 301 2.20 -7.54 -1.38
C VAL A 301 2.84 -6.72 -0.27
N GLN A 302 2.71 -5.40 -0.40
CA GLN A 302 3.10 -4.49 0.66
C GLN A 302 1.96 -4.39 1.70
N PRO A 303 2.29 -4.24 2.99
CA PRO A 303 1.29 -4.20 4.07
C PRO A 303 0.63 -2.81 4.14
N TYR A 304 -0.05 -2.41 3.07
CA TYR A 304 -0.94 -1.24 3.04
C TYR A 304 -2.19 -1.55 2.20
N PRO A 305 -3.34 -0.89 2.46
CA PRO A 305 -4.64 -1.31 1.94
C PRO A 305 -4.68 -1.49 0.42
N ARG A 306 -4.10 -0.55 -0.34
CA ARG A 306 -4.11 -0.59 -1.82
C ARG A 306 -3.40 -1.82 -2.39
N SER A 307 -2.26 -2.23 -1.83
CA SER A 307 -1.53 -3.40 -2.32
C SER A 307 -2.26 -4.70 -2.00
N VAL A 308 -2.84 -4.81 -0.79
CA VAL A 308 -3.68 -5.95 -0.38
C VAL A 308 -4.95 -6.05 -1.23
N MET A 309 -5.59 -4.92 -1.52
CA MET A 309 -6.76 -4.85 -2.42
C MET A 309 -6.41 -5.29 -3.85
N ALA A 310 -5.29 -4.82 -4.41
CA ALA A 310 -4.87 -5.20 -5.76
C ALA A 310 -4.57 -6.70 -5.87
N TRP A 311 -3.90 -7.26 -4.86
CA TRP A 311 -3.62 -8.69 -4.79
C TRP A 311 -4.90 -9.52 -4.68
N SER A 312 -5.79 -9.17 -3.75
CA SER A 312 -7.06 -9.89 -3.60
C SER A 312 -7.96 -9.72 -4.82
N GLY A 313 -7.94 -8.57 -5.49
CA GLY A 313 -8.62 -8.35 -6.76
C GLY A 313 -8.11 -9.27 -7.88
N SER A 314 -6.80 -9.52 -7.94
CA SER A 314 -6.22 -10.48 -8.89
C SER A 314 -6.64 -11.92 -8.55
N LEU A 315 -6.61 -12.28 -7.27
CA LEU A 315 -7.05 -13.59 -6.79
C LEU A 315 -8.52 -13.85 -7.13
N TYR A 316 -9.41 -12.90 -6.88
CA TYR A 316 -10.82 -13.04 -7.25
C TYR A 316 -11.06 -12.94 -8.77
N GLY A 317 -10.13 -12.32 -9.52
CA GLY A 317 -10.13 -12.39 -10.98
C GLY A 317 -10.04 -13.83 -11.50
N GLU A 318 -9.26 -14.69 -10.84
CA GLU A 318 -9.23 -16.13 -11.14
C GLU A 318 -10.55 -16.83 -10.74
N VAL A 319 -11.14 -16.42 -9.61
CA VAL A 319 -12.42 -17.00 -9.12
C VAL A 319 -13.57 -16.72 -10.10
N PHE A 320 -13.60 -15.50 -10.65
CA PHE A 320 -14.61 -15.04 -11.60
C PHE A 320 -14.14 -15.15 -13.05
N GLU A 321 -13.12 -15.95 -13.35
CA GLU A 321 -12.72 -16.23 -14.73
C GLU A 321 -13.92 -16.81 -15.51
N GLY A 322 -14.22 -16.20 -16.66
CA GLY A 322 -15.39 -16.53 -17.49
C GLY A 322 -16.70 -15.87 -17.04
N VAL A 323 -16.71 -15.08 -15.97
CA VAL A 323 -17.85 -14.25 -15.56
C VAL A 323 -17.61 -12.81 -16.01
N ASP A 324 -18.47 -12.31 -16.88
CA ASP A 324 -18.30 -10.98 -17.46
C ASP A 324 -18.42 -9.86 -16.42
N GLY A 325 -17.52 -8.88 -16.54
CA GLY A 325 -17.61 -7.61 -15.82
C GLY A 325 -17.05 -7.60 -14.40
N PHE A 326 -16.44 -8.68 -13.91
CA PHE A 326 -15.73 -8.62 -12.62
C PHE A 326 -14.58 -7.60 -12.67
N GLN A 327 -14.55 -6.69 -11.70
CA GLN A 327 -13.42 -5.80 -11.51
C GLN A 327 -13.30 -5.34 -10.05
N LEU A 328 -12.06 -5.01 -9.66
CA LEU A 328 -11.79 -4.21 -8.48
C LEU A 328 -12.00 -2.74 -8.82
N ARG A 329 -12.96 -2.08 -8.16
CA ARG A 329 -13.20 -0.64 -8.33
C ARG A 329 -13.14 0.07 -6.99
N GLU A 330 -12.19 0.99 -6.87
CA GLU A 330 -11.83 1.61 -5.59
C GLU A 330 -11.54 0.54 -4.52
N ASN A 331 -12.44 0.36 -3.55
CA ASN A 331 -12.31 -0.63 -2.47
C ASN A 331 -13.37 -1.74 -2.56
N ASP A 332 -14.07 -1.85 -3.68
CA ASP A 332 -15.22 -2.74 -3.87
C ASP A 332 -14.99 -3.74 -5.00
N TYR A 333 -15.60 -4.92 -4.87
CA TYR A 333 -15.75 -5.84 -5.99
C TYR A 333 -17.10 -5.62 -6.67
N VAL A 334 -17.06 -5.48 -7.98
CA VAL A 334 -18.22 -5.10 -8.79
C VAL A 334 -18.35 -5.99 -10.03
N PHE A 335 -19.58 -6.19 -10.50
CA PHE A 335 -19.87 -6.66 -11.85
C PHE A 335 -20.36 -5.46 -12.66
N GLY A 336 -19.55 -5.03 -13.64
CA GLY A 336 -19.73 -3.75 -14.32
C GLY A 336 -19.70 -2.61 -13.29
N ASP A 337 -20.80 -1.89 -13.15
CA ASP A 337 -20.90 -0.74 -12.23
C ASP A 337 -21.68 -1.05 -10.94
N ARG A 338 -21.96 -2.33 -10.65
CA ARG A 338 -22.75 -2.74 -9.47
C ARG A 338 -21.92 -3.53 -8.48
N LYS A 339 -21.95 -3.09 -7.23
CA LYS A 339 -21.20 -3.69 -6.12
C LYS A 339 -21.80 -5.01 -5.66
N PHE A 340 -20.97 -6.00 -5.43
CA PHE A 340 -21.37 -7.25 -4.78
C PHE A 340 -20.40 -7.68 -3.67
N GLY A 341 -19.19 -7.12 -3.59
CA GLY A 341 -18.23 -7.42 -2.53
C GLY A 341 -17.81 -6.18 -1.75
N GLY A 342 -17.90 -6.25 -0.42
CA GLY A 342 -17.43 -5.21 0.51
C GLY A 342 -16.22 -5.68 1.31
N ASN A 343 -15.16 -4.88 1.31
CA ASN A 343 -13.85 -5.24 1.85
C ASN A 343 -13.48 -4.42 3.09
N ALA A 344 -12.70 -5.02 3.98
CA ALA A 344 -11.98 -4.30 5.02
C ALA A 344 -10.69 -5.04 5.41
N GLN A 345 -9.72 -4.27 5.90
CA GLN A 345 -8.42 -4.78 6.30
C GLN A 345 -8.03 -4.32 7.71
N SER A 346 -7.17 -5.11 8.33
CA SER A 346 -6.33 -4.67 9.44
C SER A 346 -4.92 -5.15 9.19
N ILE A 347 -3.95 -4.26 9.39
CA ILE A 347 -2.55 -4.50 9.11
C ILE A 347 -1.79 -4.33 10.42
N ILE A 348 -0.99 -5.33 10.73
CA ILE A 348 0.00 -5.31 11.81
C ILE A 348 1.39 -5.49 11.20
N ARG A 349 2.44 -5.23 11.97
CA ARG A 349 3.83 -5.11 11.49
C ARG A 349 4.23 -6.07 10.35
N ASN A 350 4.02 -7.38 10.55
CA ASN A 350 4.46 -8.41 9.60
C ASN A 350 3.32 -9.20 8.95
N ARG A 351 2.06 -8.84 9.21
CA ARG A 351 0.89 -9.61 8.78
C ARG A 351 -0.31 -8.72 8.54
N TRP A 352 -1.26 -9.19 7.75
CA TRP A 352 -2.50 -8.47 7.52
C TRP A 352 -3.67 -9.44 7.40
N ILE A 353 -4.86 -8.94 7.66
CA ILE A 353 -6.12 -9.59 7.29
C ILE A 353 -6.80 -8.78 6.20
N HIS A 354 -7.34 -9.47 5.21
CA HIS A 354 -8.31 -8.96 4.24
C HIS A 354 -9.56 -9.82 4.34
N HIS A 355 -10.66 -9.24 4.81
CA HIS A 355 -11.94 -9.93 4.82
C HIS A 355 -12.94 -9.28 3.87
N THR A 356 -13.71 -10.13 3.21
CA THR A 356 -14.72 -9.73 2.24
C THR A 356 -16.06 -10.32 2.61
N SER A 357 -17.08 -9.47 2.58
CA SER A 357 -18.48 -9.88 2.56
C SER A 357 -18.99 -9.85 1.14
N PHE A 358 -19.42 -11.00 0.63
CA PHE A 358 -19.97 -11.18 -0.71
C PHE A 358 -21.49 -11.28 -0.62
N LEU A 359 -22.16 -10.40 -1.37
CA LEU A 359 -23.61 -10.28 -1.43
C LEU A 359 -24.17 -11.34 -2.38
N TRP A 360 -24.28 -12.57 -1.88
CA TRP A 360 -24.86 -13.68 -2.64
C TRP A 360 -26.30 -13.37 -3.06
N ASP A 361 -27.10 -12.96 -2.07
CA ASP A 361 -28.44 -12.40 -2.26
C ASP A 361 -28.69 -11.38 -1.14
N TYR A 362 -29.79 -10.63 -1.22
CA TYR A 362 -30.16 -9.71 -0.16
C TYR A 362 -31.65 -9.51 -0.01
N ASN A 363 -32.07 -9.29 1.22
CA ASN A 363 -33.42 -8.83 1.53
C ASN A 363 -33.44 -7.30 1.56
N VAL A 364 -34.27 -6.68 0.71
CA VAL A 364 -34.42 -5.23 0.63
C VAL A 364 -34.82 -4.63 1.99
N ARG A 365 -35.61 -5.35 2.81
CA ARG A 365 -36.01 -4.88 4.15
C ARG A 365 -34.82 -4.67 5.08
N ASN A 366 -33.80 -5.52 4.96
CA ASN A 366 -32.58 -5.41 5.77
C ASN A 366 -31.80 -4.13 5.44
N MET A 367 -31.87 -3.65 4.19
CA MET A 367 -31.18 -2.43 3.77
C MET A 367 -31.77 -1.17 4.42
N ALA A 368 -33.05 -1.20 4.83
CA ALA A 368 -33.72 -0.08 5.47
C ALA A 368 -33.17 0.27 6.88
N TYR A 369 -32.34 -0.61 7.46
CA TYR A 369 -31.68 -0.31 8.73
C TYR A 369 -30.44 0.60 8.58
N LEU A 370 -29.95 0.79 7.35
CA LEU A 370 -28.73 1.53 7.06
C LEU A 370 -29.05 2.92 6.51
N LYS A 371 -28.39 3.94 7.05
CA LYS A 371 -28.38 5.29 6.46
C LYS A 371 -27.50 5.32 5.23
N LEU A 372 -27.78 6.25 4.33
CA LEU A 372 -26.85 6.56 3.24
C LEU A 372 -25.52 7.04 3.84
N PRO A 373 -24.38 6.40 3.49
CA PRO A 373 -23.10 6.78 4.07
C PRO A 373 -22.69 8.17 3.57
N SER A 374 -22.14 8.99 4.47
CA SER A 374 -21.64 10.33 4.12
C SER A 374 -20.45 10.31 3.17
N LYS A 375 -19.73 9.18 3.11
CA LYS A 375 -18.67 8.91 2.15
C LYS A 375 -19.10 7.74 1.28
N VAL A 376 -19.38 8.02 0.00
CA VAL A 376 -19.71 7.04 -1.01
C VAL A 376 -18.61 6.99 -2.07
N PRO A 377 -18.39 5.83 -2.72
CA PRO A 377 -17.52 5.75 -3.90
C PRO A 377 -18.00 6.70 -5.00
N GLN A 378 -17.07 7.26 -5.78
CA GLN A 378 -17.41 8.23 -6.83
C GLN A 378 -18.31 7.59 -7.90
N TYR A 379 -18.07 6.31 -8.19
CA TYR A 379 -18.85 5.55 -9.16
C TYR A 379 -20.26 5.18 -8.69
N ARG A 380 -20.64 5.50 -7.46
CA ARG A 380 -22.02 5.30 -7.00
C ARG A 380 -23.00 6.14 -7.81
N LEU A 381 -22.59 7.33 -8.26
CA LEU A 381 -23.41 8.25 -9.08
C LEU A 381 -24.79 8.48 -8.43
N GLU A 382 -24.81 8.72 -7.12
CA GLU A 382 -26.00 9.00 -6.32
C GLU A 382 -27.08 7.90 -6.31
N ARG A 383 -26.80 6.71 -6.86
CA ARG A 383 -27.71 5.56 -6.81
C ARG A 383 -28.05 5.18 -5.37
N ASP A 384 -29.28 4.74 -5.15
CA ASP A 384 -29.69 4.15 -3.89
C ASP A 384 -29.00 2.79 -3.65
N HIS A 385 -29.27 2.15 -2.51
CA HIS A 385 -28.65 0.87 -2.21
C HIS A 385 -29.03 -0.23 -3.19
N THR A 386 -30.28 -0.26 -3.67
CA THR A 386 -30.81 -1.30 -4.54
C THR A 386 -30.25 -1.21 -5.96
N ASP A 387 -30.04 0.00 -6.48
CA ASP A 387 -29.48 0.22 -7.82
C ASP A 387 -27.94 0.17 -7.84
N PHE A 388 -27.31 0.36 -6.68
CA PHE A 388 -25.87 0.32 -6.54
C PHE A 388 -25.31 -1.10 -6.41
N VAL A 389 -26.07 -2.03 -5.83
CA VAL A 389 -25.61 -3.41 -5.59
C VAL A 389 -26.18 -4.40 -6.60
N CYS A 390 -25.56 -5.58 -6.70
CA CYS A 390 -26.11 -6.71 -7.44
C CYS A 390 -25.93 -8.02 -6.66
N ARG A 391 -26.67 -9.05 -7.08
CA ARG A 391 -26.68 -10.36 -6.45
C ARG A 391 -25.67 -11.26 -7.13
N MET A 392 -24.79 -11.87 -6.36
CA MET A 392 -23.78 -12.77 -6.92
C MET A 392 -24.40 -14.07 -7.48
N LYS A 393 -25.56 -14.49 -6.94
CA LYS A 393 -26.28 -15.69 -7.39
C LYS A 393 -26.69 -15.68 -8.87
N ASP A 394 -26.74 -14.49 -9.48
CA ASP A 394 -27.11 -14.35 -10.89
C ASP A 394 -25.91 -14.64 -11.82
N TYR A 395 -24.71 -14.87 -11.28
CA TYR A 395 -23.45 -14.98 -12.03
C TYR A 395 -22.66 -16.29 -11.79
N ILE A 396 -22.76 -16.88 -10.61
CA ILE A 396 -21.99 -18.08 -10.22
C ILE A 396 -22.79 -18.84 -9.17
N GLU A 397 -22.64 -20.17 -9.08
CA GLU A 397 -23.20 -21.00 -7.99
C GLU A 397 -22.43 -20.86 -6.67
N ARG A 398 -23.08 -21.10 -5.52
CA ARG A 398 -22.43 -20.95 -4.20
C ARG A 398 -21.25 -21.90 -4.02
N SER A 399 -21.48 -23.17 -4.33
CA SER A 399 -20.45 -24.22 -4.25
C SER A 399 -19.27 -23.85 -5.13
N ASP A 400 -19.55 -23.42 -6.36
CA ASP A 400 -18.54 -23.08 -7.35
C ASP A 400 -17.70 -21.90 -6.89
N PHE A 401 -18.32 -20.86 -6.32
CA PHE A 401 -17.58 -19.74 -5.74
C PHE A 401 -16.62 -20.20 -4.64
N VAL A 402 -17.10 -21.04 -3.71
CA VAL A 402 -16.28 -21.53 -2.59
C VAL A 402 -15.13 -22.40 -3.11
N GLU A 403 -15.40 -23.33 -4.03
CA GLU A 403 -14.40 -24.22 -4.61
C GLU A 403 -13.37 -23.45 -5.44
N LYS A 404 -13.81 -22.53 -6.30
CA LYS A 404 -12.91 -21.67 -7.09
C LYS A 404 -12.07 -20.76 -6.19
N THR A 405 -12.64 -20.23 -5.10
CA THR A 405 -11.87 -19.44 -4.13
C THR A 405 -10.76 -20.28 -3.48
N VAL A 406 -11.08 -21.49 -3.02
CA VAL A 406 -10.07 -22.39 -2.44
C VAL A 406 -9.01 -22.77 -3.48
N LYS A 407 -9.40 -23.00 -4.73
CA LYS A 407 -8.47 -23.26 -5.83
C LYS A 407 -7.55 -22.07 -6.10
N ALA A 408 -8.08 -20.85 -6.19
CA ALA A 408 -7.30 -19.64 -6.43
C ALA A 408 -6.29 -19.37 -5.30
N VAL A 409 -6.69 -19.59 -4.04
CA VAL A 409 -5.76 -19.54 -2.90
C VAL A 409 -4.71 -20.67 -3.01
N GLY A 410 -5.12 -21.88 -3.39
CA GLY A 410 -4.24 -23.03 -3.59
C GLY A 410 -3.21 -22.90 -4.71
N ASN A 411 -3.41 -21.96 -5.65
CA ASN A 411 -2.40 -21.60 -6.66
C ASN A 411 -1.21 -20.85 -6.04
N GLN A 412 -1.40 -20.21 -4.88
CA GLN A 412 -0.39 -19.41 -4.19
C GLN A 412 0.11 -20.05 -2.90
N PHE A 413 -0.66 -20.98 -2.31
CA PHE A 413 -0.37 -21.60 -1.02
C PHE A 413 -0.58 -23.12 -1.04
N ALA A 414 0.19 -23.83 -0.22
CA ALA A 414 -0.14 -25.21 0.12
C ALA A 414 -1.31 -25.23 1.13
N MET A 415 -2.44 -25.79 0.72
CA MET A 415 -3.66 -25.78 1.53
C MET A 415 -3.67 -26.91 2.57
N LYS A 416 -4.06 -26.60 3.81
CA LYS A 416 -4.30 -27.57 4.89
C LYS A 416 -5.63 -27.30 5.55
N GLU A 417 -6.55 -28.25 5.50
CA GLU A 417 -7.83 -28.15 6.22
C GLU A 417 -7.59 -28.23 7.74
N VAL A 418 -8.27 -27.36 8.50
CA VAL A 418 -8.22 -27.29 9.96
C VAL A 418 -9.65 -27.23 10.51
N ASN A 419 -9.98 -28.13 11.43
CA ASN A 419 -11.27 -28.12 12.11
C ASN A 419 -11.31 -27.03 13.18
N LEU A 420 -12.50 -26.48 13.43
CA LEU A 420 -12.73 -25.46 14.46
C LEU A 420 -12.19 -25.86 15.84
N GLU A 421 -12.38 -27.12 16.22
CA GLU A 421 -11.98 -27.69 17.52
C GLU A 421 -10.45 -27.64 17.72
N ASP A 422 -9.69 -27.69 16.63
CA ASP A 422 -8.23 -27.70 16.66
C ASP A 422 -7.64 -26.28 16.71
N ILE A 423 -8.42 -25.23 16.42
CA ILE A 423 -7.90 -23.87 16.24
C ILE A 423 -7.27 -23.32 17.52
N ASP A 424 -7.79 -23.70 18.69
CA ASP A 424 -7.27 -23.26 19.98
C ASP A 424 -5.79 -23.64 20.19
N SER A 425 -5.33 -24.70 19.51
CA SER A 425 -3.91 -25.10 19.53
C SER A 425 -2.98 -24.15 18.76
N TYR A 426 -3.52 -23.34 17.84
CA TYR A 426 -2.77 -22.45 16.96
C TYR A 426 -2.66 -21.00 17.47
N ALA A 427 -3.47 -20.62 18.46
CA ALA A 427 -3.53 -19.26 18.98
C ALA A 427 -3.58 -19.26 20.52
N LYS A 428 -2.38 -19.27 21.15
CA LYS A 428 -2.21 -19.46 22.59
C LYS A 428 -2.00 -18.15 23.38
N GLY A 429 -1.91 -17.01 22.71
CA GLY A 429 -1.66 -15.72 23.33
C GLY A 429 -2.94 -14.96 23.69
N GLU A 430 -2.94 -14.29 24.84
CA GLU A 430 -3.92 -13.24 25.14
C GLU A 430 -3.74 -12.07 24.18
N HIS A 431 -4.85 -11.45 23.78
CA HIS A 431 -4.84 -10.29 22.90
C HIS A 431 -5.98 -9.34 23.28
N VAL A 432 -5.81 -8.07 22.91
CA VAL A 432 -6.86 -7.05 23.06
C VAL A 432 -8.01 -7.40 22.12
N LYS A 433 -9.21 -7.58 22.70
CA LYS A 433 -10.45 -7.84 21.96
C LYS A 433 -11.10 -6.52 21.59
N SER A 434 -11.07 -6.18 20.32
CA SER A 434 -11.66 -4.94 19.80
C SER A 434 -13.05 -5.18 19.23
N THR A 435 -13.29 -6.38 18.69
CA THR A 435 -14.62 -6.81 18.26
C THR A 435 -15.56 -6.88 19.45
N ARG A 436 -16.75 -6.31 19.32
CA ARG A 436 -17.79 -6.43 20.36
C ARG A 436 -19.19 -6.22 19.81
N LEU A 437 -20.15 -6.83 20.49
CA LEU A 437 -21.56 -6.52 20.33
C LEU A 437 -21.87 -5.19 21.07
N LEU A 438 -22.64 -4.30 20.44
CA LEU A 438 -23.19 -3.13 21.13
C LEU A 438 -24.35 -3.53 22.04
N THR A 439 -24.43 -2.91 23.21
CA THR A 439 -25.55 -3.13 24.13
C THR A 439 -26.80 -2.40 23.65
N MET A 440 -27.97 -2.84 24.13
CA MET A 440 -29.22 -2.14 23.87
C MET A 440 -29.26 -0.74 24.49
N GLU A 441 -28.49 -0.50 25.55
CA GLU A 441 -28.35 0.83 26.16
C GLU A 441 -27.58 1.76 25.23
N GLU A 442 -26.43 1.33 24.70
CA GLU A 442 -25.65 2.12 23.73
C GLU A 442 -26.48 2.49 22.49
N LEU A 443 -27.33 1.57 22.00
CA LEU A 443 -28.22 1.84 20.88
C LEU A 443 -29.34 2.83 21.25
N ARG A 444 -29.93 2.74 22.44
CA ARG A 444 -30.95 3.69 22.90
C ARG A 444 -30.37 5.08 23.13
N GLU A 445 -29.15 5.19 23.65
CA GLU A 445 -28.43 6.46 23.79
C GLU A 445 -28.14 7.10 22.43
N ALA A 446 -27.77 6.29 21.43
CA ALA A 446 -27.59 6.79 20.07
C ALA A 446 -28.90 7.34 19.45
N MET A 447 -30.05 6.85 19.88
CA MET A 447 -31.38 7.33 19.47
C MET A 447 -31.78 8.63 20.18
N SER A 448 -31.40 8.83 21.44
CA SER A 448 -31.70 10.06 22.18
C SER A 448 -30.78 11.21 21.80
N GLY A 449 -29.51 10.94 21.46
CA GLY A 449 -28.55 11.95 21.00
C GLY A 449 -28.94 12.63 19.66
N THR A 450 -29.74 11.96 18.83
CA THR A 450 -30.31 12.57 17.62
C THR A 450 -31.42 13.59 17.90
N ALA A 451 -32.05 13.56 19.07
CA ALA A 451 -33.12 14.51 19.45
C ALA A 451 -32.58 15.84 20.03
N GLN A 452 -31.30 15.93 20.38
CA GLN A 452 -30.65 17.14 20.90
C GLN A 452 -29.87 17.93 19.83
N SER A 453 -29.83 17.45 18.59
CA SER A 453 -29.08 18.05 17.47
C SER A 453 -29.94 18.45 16.27
N ALA A 454 -31.26 18.33 16.39
CA ALA A 454 -32.26 18.88 15.48
C ALA A 454 -33.02 20.00 16.20
#